data_AF-A0A0R1HRI9-F1
#
_entry.id   AF-A0A0R1HRI9-F1
#
_cell.length_a   1.000
_cell.length_b   1.000
_cell.length_c   1.000
_cell.angle_alpha   90.00
_cell.angle_beta   90.00
_cell.angle_gamma   90.00
#
_symmetry.space_group_name_H-M   'P 1'
#
loop_
_entity.id
_entity.type
_entity.pdbx_description
1 polymer ?
#
loop_
_entity_poly.entity_id
_entity_poly.type
_entity_poly.pdbx_seq_one_letter_code
_entity_poly.pdbx_strand_id
1 'polypeptide(L)' 'MDTVIIIGGIIFAIGVLIAIGNSRISYGFFTHYGVANQGLAWISVLLIVIGLAIVIGKAYLNGQIG' A
#
# COMPACT_ATOMS: atom_id res chain seq x y z
N MET A 1 13.67 -15.69 8.53
CA MET A 1 12.65 -14.68 8.16
C MET A 1 11.66 -15.35 7.22
N ASP A 2 10.36 -15.22 7.44
CA ASP A 2 9.34 -15.86 6.60
C ASP A 2 9.30 -15.17 5.23
N THR A 3 9.67 -15.88 4.17
CA THR A 3 9.69 -15.38 2.79
C THR A 3 8.34 -14.80 2.37
N VAL A 4 7.23 -15.32 2.89
CA VAL A 4 5.89 -14.84 2.55
C VAL A 4 5.61 -13.47 3.19
N ILE A 5 6.11 -13.23 4.40
CA ILE A 5 6.02 -11.91 5.04
C ILE A 5 6.84 -10.88 4.25
N ILE A 6 8.02 -11.28 3.77
CA ILE A 6 8.87 -10.42 2.91
C ILE A 6 8.14 -10.08 1.61
N ILE A 7 7.54 -11.07 0.94
CA ILE A 7 6.75 -10.86 -0.28
C ILE A 7 5.56 -9.92 -0.02
N GLY A 8 4.81 -10.14 1.06
CA GLY A 8 3.70 -9.27 1.44
C GLY A 8 4.15 -7.83 1.72
N GLY A 9 5.29 -7.65 2.38
CA GLY A 9 5.91 -6.34 2.61
C GLY A 9 6.34 -5.64 1.32
N ILE A 10 6.91 -6.38 0.36
CA ILE A 10 7.28 -5.83 -0.96
C ILE A 10 6.03 -5.38 -1.73
N ILE A 11 4.97 -6.20 -1.75
CA ILE A 11 3.70 -5.86 -2.41
C ILE A 11 3.09 -4.59 -1.79
N PHE A 12 3.09 -4.50 -0.46
CA PHE A 12 2.64 -3.31 0.25
C PHE A 12 3.49 -2.08 -0.13
N ALA A 13 4.82 -2.19 -0.12
CA ALA A 13 5.72 -1.10 -0.48
C ALA A 13 5.50 -0.61 -1.91
N ILE A 14 5.31 -1.52 -2.88
CA ILE A 14 4.99 -1.16 -4.26
C ILE A 14 3.66 -0.41 -4.34
N GLY A 15 2.62 -0.89 -3.64
CA GLY A 15 1.33 -0.20 -3.57
C GLY A 15 1.45 1.22 -3.03
N VAL A 16 2.24 1.42 -1.96
CA VAL A 16 2.51 2.75 -1.39
C VAL A 16 3.27 3.65 -2.38
N LEU A 17 4.30 3.14 -3.06
CA LEU A 17 5.06 3.92 -4.04
C LEU A 17 4.19 4.39 -5.21
N ILE A 18 3.28 3.53 -5.69
CA ILE A 18 2.31 3.89 -6.73
C ILE A 18 1.36 4.97 -6.21
N ALA A 19 0.87 4.85 -4.97
CA ALA A 19 0.00 5.85 -4.36
C ALA A 19 0.71 7.21 -4.23
N ILE A 20 1.97 7.24 -3.79
CA ILE A 20 2.79 8.45 -3.68
C ILE A 20 3.01 9.07 -5.07
N GLY A 21 3.45 8.28 -6.06
CA GLY A 21 3.71 8.77 -7.42
C GLY A 21 2.43 9.25 -8.14
N ASN A 22 1.28 8.70 -7.77
CA ASN A 22 -0.02 9.09 -8.32
C ASN A 22 -0.67 10.27 -7.56
N SER A 23 -0.17 10.59 -6.36
CA SER A 23 -0.64 11.72 -5.56
C SER A 23 -0.14 13.02 -6.17
N ARG A 24 -1.05 13.90 -6.56
CA ARG A 24 -0.72 15.26 -6.99
C ARG A 24 -1.09 16.23 -5.90
N ILE A 25 -0.09 16.92 -5.38
CA ILE A 25 -0.29 18.02 -4.45
C ILE A 25 -0.30 19.30 -5.27
N SER A 26 -1.45 19.97 -5.34
CA SER A 26 -1.55 21.30 -5.92
C SER A 26 -1.36 22.33 -4.80
N TYR A 27 -0.24 23.05 -4.86
CA TYR A 27 0.08 24.11 -3.92
C TYR A 27 -0.53 25.43 -4.42
N GLY A 28 -1.55 25.93 -3.70
CA GLY A 28 -2.21 27.22 -3.89
C GLY A 28 -2.63 27.82 -2.53
N PHE A 29 -3.53 28.80 -2.50
CA PHE A 29 -4.02 29.42 -1.25
C PHE A 29 -4.67 28.41 -0.29
N PHE A 30 -5.17 27.29 -0.83
CA PHE A 30 -5.53 26.08 -0.09
C PHE A 30 -4.87 24.87 -0.76
N THR A 31 -4.23 24.00 0.02
CA THR A 31 -3.61 22.77 -0.47
C THR A 31 -4.70 21.79 -0.94
N HIS A 32 -4.74 21.50 -2.24
CA HIS A 32 -5.67 20.52 -2.79
C HIS A 32 -4.92 19.21 -3.07
N TYR A 33 -5.41 18.13 -2.46
CA TYR A 33 -4.94 16.77 -2.71
C TYR A 33 -5.73 16.18 -3.88
N GLY A 34 -5.05 16.02 -5.01
CA GLY A 34 -5.60 15.41 -6.21
C GLY A 34 -4.95 14.07 -6.51
N VAL A 35 -5.57 13.32 -7.41
CA VAL A 35 -5.07 12.03 -7.87
C VAL A 35 -4.87 12.12 -9.37
N ALA A 36 -3.67 11.82 -9.87
CA ALA A 36 -3.36 11.96 -11.30
C ALA A 36 -4.17 11.00 -12.17
N ASN A 37 -4.39 9.78 -11.67
CA ASN A 37 -5.17 8.75 -12.34
C ASN A 37 -5.98 7.95 -11.31
N GLN A 38 -7.31 8.03 -11.40
CA GLN A 38 -8.20 7.30 -10.48
C GLN A 38 -8.02 5.78 -10.59
N GLY A 39 -7.75 5.24 -11.77
CA GLY A 39 -7.51 3.79 -11.95
C GLY A 39 -6.27 3.31 -11.20
N LEU A 40 -5.17 4.07 -11.30
CA LEU A 40 -3.94 3.77 -10.55
C LEU A 40 -4.16 3.89 -9.03
N ALA A 41 -5.04 4.80 -8.60
CA ALA A 41 -5.38 4.97 -7.20
C ALA A 41 -6.04 3.71 -6.63
N TRP A 42 -7.06 3.20 -7.32
CA TRP A 42 -7.71 1.94 -6.94
C TRP A 42 -6.77 0.75 -6.95
N ILE A 43 -5.90 0.64 -7.97
CA ILE A 43 -4.89 -0.43 -8.04
C ILE A 43 -3.90 -0.34 -6.87
N SER A 44 -3.43 0.87 -6.53
CA SER A 44 -2.53 1.07 -5.39
C SER A 44 -3.17 0.66 -4.06
N VAL A 45 -4.43 1.02 -3.85
CA VAL A 45 -5.19 0.62 -2.65
C VAL A 45 -5.35 -0.89 -2.58
N LEU A 46 -5.68 -1.55 -3.70
CA LEU A 46 -5.78 -3.02 -3.74
C LEU A 46 -4.44 -3.70 -3.39
N LEU A 47 -3.33 -3.21 -3.95
CA LEU A 47 -1.99 -3.71 -3.65
C LEU A 47 -1.64 -3.54 -2.16
N ILE A 48 -1.95 -2.38 -1.58
CA ILE A 48 -1.73 -2.09 -0.17
C ILE A 48 -2.53 -3.06 0.71
N VAL A 49 -3.83 -3.22 0.44
CA VAL A 49 -4.73 -4.09 1.21
C VAL A 49 -4.31 -5.56 1.12
N ILE A 50 -3.98 -6.04 -0.08
CA ILE A 50 -3.53 -7.42 -0.29
C ILE A 50 -2.18 -7.68 0.40
N GLY A 51 -1.23 -6.75 0.26
CA GLY A 51 0.07 -6.86 0.94
C GLY A 51 -0.07 -6.91 2.46
N LEU A 52 -0.91 -6.04 3.04
CA LEU A 52 -1.23 -6.05 4.47
C LEU A 52 -1.90 -7.35 4.92
N ALA A 53 -2.89 -7.83 4.16
CA ALA A 53 -3.60 -9.08 4.48
C ALA A 53 -2.65 -10.28 4.51
N ILE A 54 -1.71 -10.37 3.56
CA ILE A 54 -0.68 -11.42 3.53
C ILE A 54 0.22 -11.33 4.76
N VAL A 55 0.71 -10.14 5.11
CA VAL A 55 1.59 -9.94 6.26
C VAL A 55 0.88 -10.28 7.56
N ILE A 56 -0.32 -9.73 7.80
CA ILE A 56 -1.09 -9.97 9.02
C ILE A 56 -1.50 -11.44 9.11
N GLY A 57 -2.03 -12.01 8.02
CA GLY A 57 -2.46 -13.40 8.00
C GLY A 57 -1.32 -14.37 8.29
N LYS A 58 -0.13 -14.14 7.69
CA LYS A 58 1.05 -14.98 7.97
C LYS A 58 1.62 -14.75 9.36
N ALA A 59 1.63 -13.52 9.85
CA ALA A 59 2.10 -13.22 11.19
C ALA A 59 1.16 -13.82 12.27
N TYR A 60 -0.15 -13.86 12.03
CA TYR A 60 -1.12 -14.58 12.87
C TYR A 60 -0.87 -16.10 12.85
N LEU A 61 -0.69 -16.69 11.67
CA LEU A 61 -0.35 -18.12 11.53
C LEU A 61 0.99 -18.49 12.18
N ASN A 62 1.93 -17.55 12.22
CA ASN A 62 3.22 -17.72 12.89
C ASN A 62 3.14 -17.43 14.40
N GLY A 63 1.98 -17.09 14.95
CA GLY A 63 1.78 -16.77 16.38
C GLY A 63 2.46 -15.46 16.83
N GLN A 64 2.82 -14.59 15.89
CA GLN A 64 3.49 -13.30 16.15
C GLN A 64 2.50 -12.19 16.49
N ILE A 65 1.24 -12.37 16.13
CA ILE A 65 0.13 -11.47 16.44
C ILE A 65 -0.97 -12.36 17.01
N GLY A 66 -1.32 -12.13 18.28
CA GLY A 66 -2.31 -12.90 19.04
C GLY A 66 -3.73 -12.43 18.78
#